data_AF-A0A964PDZ0-F1
#
_entry.id   AF-A0A964PDZ0-F1
#
_cell.length_a   1.000
_cell.length_b   1.000
_cell.length_c   1.000
_cell.angle_alpha   90.00
_cell.angle_beta   90.00
_cell.angle_gamma   90.00
#
_symmetry.space_group_name_H-M   'P 1'
#
loop_
_entity.id
_entity.type
_entity.pdbx_description
1 polymer ?
#
loop_
_entity_poly.entity_id
_entity_poly.type
_entity_poly.pdbx_seq_one_letter_code
_entity_poly.pdbx_strand_id
1 'polypeptide(L)'
;MDPPLIPKALANFVGFQSVWFLSLFGAGTQRSWLGAVALVLFMAWHFRTAHNWRVELILVAVACMVGLVVDTAFIQAHLLAYSEPLPFAAVAPYWILGMWINFALTLNGAMGWLHGRYLLAAGLGAIGGPMAYVAGVKLGAAALLASSTVVYGALAVAWAGAVPLLVWVTDRVNRRWPPPEPEGHQLRAGAGG
;
A
#
# COMPACT_ATOMS: atom_id res chain seq x y z
N MET A 1 14.04 -6.04 29.02
CA MET A 1 13.16 -7.00 28.33
C MET A 1 12.35 -6.19 27.34
N ASP A 2 12.76 -6.19 26.08
CA ASP A 2 11.95 -5.58 25.04
C ASP A 2 10.60 -6.30 25.00
N PRO A 3 9.46 -5.59 24.97
CA PRO A 3 8.19 -6.23 24.75
C PRO A 3 8.27 -7.06 23.46
N PRO A 4 7.61 -8.23 23.38
CA PRO A 4 7.71 -9.09 22.21
C PRO A 4 7.37 -8.28 20.96
N LEU A 5 8.07 -8.51 19.83
CA LEU A 5 7.80 -7.81 18.56
C LEU A 5 6.42 -8.18 17.94
N ILE A 6 5.79 -9.22 18.48
CA ILE A 6 4.55 -9.85 18.02
C ILE A 6 3.32 -8.91 18.10
N PRO A 7 3.07 -8.13 19.16
CA PRO A 7 1.91 -7.24 19.26
C PRO A 7 1.96 -6.11 18.23
N LYS A 8 3.14 -5.58 17.89
CA LYS A 8 3.27 -4.54 16.85
C LYS A 8 3.00 -5.10 15.46
N ALA A 9 3.54 -6.27 15.15
CA ALA A 9 3.28 -6.94 13.87
C ALA A 9 1.79 -7.29 13.72
N LEU A 10 1.15 -7.77 14.79
CA LEU A 10 -0.28 -8.06 14.82
C LEU A 10 -1.12 -6.78 14.64
N ALA A 11 -0.78 -5.70 15.34
CA ALA A 11 -1.49 -4.42 15.20
C ALA A 11 -1.37 -3.83 13.78
N ASN A 12 -0.19 -3.94 13.16
CA ASN A 12 0.01 -3.60 11.75
C ASN A 12 -0.88 -4.43 10.83
N PHE A 13 -0.92 -5.75 11.03
CA PHE A 13 -1.74 -6.65 10.23
C PHE A 13 -3.23 -6.32 10.38
N VAL A 14 -3.72 -6.19 11.61
CA VAL A 14 -5.13 -5.85 11.89
C VAL A 14 -5.48 -4.50 11.29
N GLY A 15 -4.66 -3.47 11.51
CA GLY A 15 -4.89 -2.14 10.95
C GLY A 15 -4.95 -2.16 9.42
N PHE A 16 -3.96 -2.78 8.77
CA PHE A 16 -3.93 -2.92 7.32
C PHE A 16 -5.18 -3.64 6.77
N GLN A 17 -5.56 -4.77 7.39
CA GLN A 17 -6.74 -5.55 6.98
C GLN A 17 -8.05 -4.80 7.23
N SER A 18 -8.16 -4.04 8.33
CA SER A 18 -9.32 -3.21 8.62
C SER A 18 -9.48 -2.10 7.58
N VAL A 19 -8.41 -1.39 7.23
CA VAL A 19 -8.44 -0.37 6.18
C VAL A 19 -8.83 -0.99 4.84
N TRP A 20 -8.21 -2.12 4.50
CA TRP A 20 -8.49 -2.85 3.26
C TRP A 20 -9.97 -3.24 3.15
N PHE A 21 -10.48 -3.91 4.19
CA PHE A 21 -11.86 -4.42 4.20
C PHE A 21 -12.88 -3.27 4.21
N LEU A 22 -12.71 -2.28 5.09
CA LEU A 22 -13.65 -1.17 5.23
C LEU A 22 -13.67 -0.25 3.99
N SER A 23 -12.56 -0.15 3.26
CA SER A 23 -12.52 0.59 2.00
C SER A 23 -13.32 -0.13 0.91
N LEU A 24 -13.11 -1.44 0.73
CA LEU A 24 -13.84 -2.22 -0.28
C LEU A 24 -15.32 -2.35 0.08
N PHE A 25 -15.64 -2.73 1.32
CA PHE A 25 -17.02 -2.83 1.80
C PHE A 25 -17.72 -1.46 1.78
N GLY A 26 -17.03 -0.41 2.22
CA GLY A 26 -17.54 0.96 2.20
C GLY A 26 -17.89 1.38 0.78
N ALA A 27 -16.94 1.31 -0.15
CA ALA A 27 -17.19 1.66 -1.55
C ALA A 27 -18.31 0.83 -2.20
N GLY A 28 -18.38 -0.48 -1.91
CA GLY A 28 -19.44 -1.36 -2.40
C GLY A 28 -20.83 -1.04 -1.83
N THR A 29 -20.89 -0.41 -0.65
CA THR A 29 -22.14 -0.04 0.03
C THR A 29 -22.42 1.47 0.04
N GLN A 30 -21.71 2.25 -0.79
CA GLN A 30 -21.83 3.72 -0.88
C GLN A 30 -21.51 4.44 0.46
N ARG A 31 -20.52 3.93 1.18
CA ARG A 31 -20.02 4.39 2.48
C ARG A 31 -18.49 4.41 2.49
N SER A 32 -17.87 4.88 1.42
CA SER A 32 -16.41 4.94 1.25
C SER A 32 -15.69 5.69 2.39
N TRP A 33 -16.40 6.53 3.14
CA TRP A 33 -15.89 7.21 4.33
C TRP A 33 -15.43 6.24 5.43
N LEU A 34 -15.98 5.01 5.49
CA LEU A 34 -15.53 3.97 6.42
C LEU A 34 -14.05 3.63 6.21
N GLY A 35 -13.64 3.50 4.94
CA GLY A 35 -12.24 3.28 4.56
C GLY A 35 -11.35 4.45 4.94
N ALA A 36 -11.78 5.69 4.68
CA ALA A 36 -11.02 6.87 5.06
C ALA A 36 -10.84 7.01 6.57
N VAL A 37 -11.90 6.79 7.37
CA VAL A 37 -11.81 6.82 8.83
C VAL A 37 -10.83 5.76 9.33
N ALA A 38 -10.96 4.52 8.83
CA ALA A 38 -10.03 3.44 9.17
C ALA A 38 -8.58 3.80 8.83
N LEU A 39 -8.34 4.37 7.65
CA LEU A 39 -7.02 4.77 7.20
C LEU A 39 -6.42 5.85 8.09
N VAL A 40 -7.19 6.89 8.43
CA VAL A 40 -6.72 7.98 9.30
C VAL A 40 -6.34 7.45 10.68
N LEU A 41 -7.17 6.57 11.26
CA LEU A 41 -6.87 5.93 12.55
C LEU A 41 -5.62 5.07 12.47
N PHE A 42 -5.48 4.27 11.41
CA PHE A 42 -4.31 3.42 11.20
C PHE A 42 -3.04 4.24 10.99
N MET A 43 -3.08 5.30 10.16
CA MET A 43 -1.96 6.22 9.96
C MET A 43 -1.58 6.91 11.28
N ALA A 44 -2.54 7.40 12.05
CA ALA A 44 -2.26 8.05 13.33
C ALA A 44 -1.55 7.12 14.32
N TRP A 45 -1.87 5.82 14.30
CA TRP A 45 -1.16 4.83 15.09
C TRP A 45 0.22 4.47 14.47
N HIS A 46 0.27 4.19 13.17
CA HIS A 46 1.49 3.81 12.44
C HIS A 46 2.57 4.87 12.59
N PHE A 47 2.25 6.15 12.37
CA PHE A 47 3.21 7.25 12.46
C PHE A 47 3.77 7.46 13.87
N ARG A 48 3.02 7.10 14.93
CA ARG A 48 3.54 7.13 16.31
C ARG A 48 4.56 6.03 16.59
N THR A 49 4.51 4.94 15.81
CA THR A 49 5.41 3.80 15.96
C THR A 49 6.45 3.69 14.85
N ALA A 50 6.34 4.56 13.84
CA ALA A 50 7.24 4.63 12.70
C ALA A 50 8.59 5.14 13.17
N HIS A 51 9.66 4.55 12.64
CA HIS A 51 11.00 4.99 12.98
C HIS A 51 11.25 6.42 12.49
N ASN A 52 10.86 6.72 11.25
CA ASN A 52 11.02 8.04 10.66
C ASN A 52 9.75 8.46 9.91
N TRP A 53 8.95 9.31 10.53
CA TRP A 53 7.69 9.80 9.95
C TRP A 53 7.87 10.55 8.63
N ARG A 54 9.03 11.16 8.37
CA ARG A 54 9.30 11.86 7.10
C ARG A 54 9.46 10.87 5.96
N VAL A 55 10.12 9.74 6.22
CA VAL A 55 10.24 8.64 5.25
C VAL A 55 8.85 8.12 4.92
N GLU A 56 8.05 7.77 5.93
CA GLU A 56 6.68 7.29 5.74
C GLU A 56 5.82 8.29 4.95
N LEU A 57 5.93 9.59 5.24
CA LEU A 57 5.18 10.62 4.53
C LEU A 57 5.55 10.71 3.04
N ILE A 58 6.84 10.60 2.71
CA ILE A 58 7.29 10.57 1.31
C ILE A 58 6.72 9.34 0.59
N LEU A 59 6.76 8.17 1.25
CA LEU A 59 6.21 6.93 0.68
C LEU A 59 4.71 7.03 0.43
N VAL A 60 3.97 7.56 1.41
CA VAL A 60 2.53 7.84 1.28
C VAL A 60 2.25 8.76 0.10
N ALA A 61 3.00 9.85 -0.03
CA ALA A 61 2.82 10.80 -1.13
C ALA A 61 3.12 10.16 -2.50
N VAL A 62 4.22 9.42 -2.61
CA VAL A 62 4.60 8.75 -3.86
C VAL A 62 3.58 7.68 -4.24
N ALA A 63 3.15 6.85 -3.29
CA ALA A 63 2.14 5.82 -3.56
C ALA A 63 0.78 6.42 -3.94
N CYS A 64 0.37 7.50 -3.29
CA CYS A 64 -0.84 8.24 -3.66
C CYS A 64 -0.75 8.76 -5.11
N MET A 65 0.39 9.33 -5.51
CA MET A 65 0.61 9.80 -6.88
C MET A 65 0.62 8.66 -7.91
N VAL A 66 1.30 7.55 -7.60
CA VAL A 66 1.31 6.36 -8.46
C VAL A 66 -0.11 5.81 -8.62
N GLY A 67 -0.84 5.66 -7.51
CA GLY A 67 -2.22 5.20 -7.52
C GLY A 67 -3.15 6.12 -8.28
N LEU A 68 -3.02 7.44 -8.10
CA LEU A 68 -3.78 8.42 -8.84
C LEU A 68 -3.58 8.27 -10.35
N VAL A 69 -2.33 8.12 -10.80
CA VAL A 69 -2.02 7.92 -12.23
C VAL A 69 -2.58 6.58 -12.73
N VAL A 70 -2.31 5.48 -12.01
CA VAL A 70 -2.70 4.13 -12.42
C VAL A 70 -4.23 4.03 -12.49
N ASP A 71 -4.95 4.29 -11.40
CA ASP A 71 -6.40 4.10 -11.38
C ASP A 71 -7.15 5.08 -12.27
N THR A 72 -6.66 6.32 -12.38
CA THR A 72 -7.24 7.26 -13.35
C THR A 72 -7.03 6.77 -14.77
N ALA A 73 -5.87 6.22 -15.13
CA ALA A 73 -5.64 5.65 -16.46
C ALA A 73 -6.62 4.50 -16.77
N PHE A 74 -6.94 3.65 -15.80
CA PHE A 74 -7.93 2.57 -15.98
C PHE A 74 -9.35 3.10 -16.19
N ILE A 75 -9.72 4.17 -15.48
CA ILE A 75 -11.01 4.85 -15.66
C ILE A 75 -11.08 5.48 -17.05
N GLN A 76 -10.05 6.23 -17.44
CA GLN A 76 -9.98 6.94 -18.73
C GLN A 76 -9.90 5.98 -19.92
N ALA A 77 -9.29 4.82 -19.75
CA ALA A 77 -9.25 3.76 -20.75
C ALA A 77 -10.56 2.94 -20.82
N HIS A 78 -11.59 3.29 -20.02
CA HIS A 78 -12.84 2.55 -19.91
C HIS A 78 -12.63 1.06 -19.61
N LEU A 79 -11.68 0.74 -18.73
CA LEU A 79 -11.42 -0.62 -18.26
C LEU A 79 -12.14 -0.93 -16.95
N LEU A 80 -12.23 0.06 -16.07
CA LEU A 80 -12.84 -0.05 -14.74
C LEU A 80 -13.77 1.13 -14.46
N ALA A 81 -14.88 0.84 -13.79
CA ALA A 81 -15.71 1.84 -13.11
C ALA A 81 -15.72 1.55 -11.61
N TYR A 82 -15.61 2.59 -10.79
CA TYR A 82 -15.75 2.48 -9.35
C TYR A 82 -17.17 2.83 -8.91
N SER A 83 -17.71 2.05 -7.97
CA SER A 83 -19.11 2.16 -7.56
C SER A 83 -19.42 3.46 -6.82
N GLU A 84 -18.46 3.96 -6.03
CA GLU A 84 -18.58 5.26 -5.36
C GLU A 84 -17.45 6.17 -5.83
N PRO A 85 -17.67 6.94 -6.91
CA PRO A 85 -16.58 7.59 -7.62
C PRO A 85 -16.36 9.03 -7.15
N LEU A 86 -16.10 9.19 -5.85
CA LEU A 86 -15.88 10.50 -5.22
C LEU A 86 -14.39 10.89 -5.23
N PRO A 87 -14.04 12.16 -5.52
CA PRO A 87 -14.94 13.30 -5.72
C PRO A 87 -15.47 13.45 -7.15
N PHE A 88 -14.80 12.90 -8.15
CA PHE A 88 -15.22 13.00 -9.56
C PHE A 88 -15.14 11.65 -10.27
N ALA A 89 -16.11 11.38 -11.16
CA ALA A 89 -16.19 10.12 -11.90
C ALA A 89 -15.01 9.84 -12.83
N ALA A 90 -14.30 10.88 -13.26
CA ALA A 90 -13.20 10.79 -14.20
C ALA A 90 -11.83 10.49 -13.56
N VAL A 91 -11.71 10.49 -12.22
CA VAL A 91 -10.43 10.32 -11.53
C VAL A 91 -10.51 9.23 -10.48
N ALA A 92 -9.34 8.69 -10.11
CA ALA A 92 -9.23 7.70 -9.05
C ALA A 92 -9.95 8.18 -7.76
N PRO A 93 -10.91 7.42 -7.22
CA PRO A 93 -11.63 7.82 -6.03
C PRO A 93 -10.73 7.94 -4.80
N TYR A 94 -11.07 8.81 -3.85
CA TYR A 94 -10.23 9.02 -2.67
C TYR A 94 -10.01 7.73 -1.86
N TRP A 95 -10.99 6.82 -1.84
CA TRP A 95 -10.89 5.57 -1.09
C TRP A 95 -9.94 4.57 -1.73
N ILE A 96 -9.83 4.52 -3.07
CA ILE A 96 -8.84 3.67 -3.73
C ILE A 96 -7.44 4.26 -3.55
N LEU A 97 -7.29 5.60 -3.57
CA LEU A 97 -6.04 6.25 -3.19
C LEU A 97 -5.66 5.92 -1.74
N GLY A 98 -6.65 5.82 -0.85
CA GLY A 98 -6.45 5.33 0.51
C GLY A 98 -5.87 3.91 0.58
N MET A 99 -6.22 3.04 -0.37
CA MET A 99 -5.66 1.68 -0.46
C MET A 99 -4.19 1.70 -0.91
N TRP A 100 -3.82 2.60 -1.83
CA TRP A 100 -2.43 2.82 -2.21
C TRP A 100 -1.59 3.36 -1.05
N ILE A 101 -2.15 4.28 -0.27
CA ILE A 101 -1.53 4.79 0.95
C ILE A 101 -1.34 3.64 1.94
N ASN A 102 -2.39 2.86 2.20
CA ASN A 102 -2.34 1.70 3.11
C ASN A 102 -1.27 0.69 2.69
N PHE A 103 -1.14 0.43 1.39
CA PHE A 103 -0.07 -0.41 0.84
C PHE A 103 1.33 0.16 1.14
N ALA A 104 1.53 1.48 0.95
CA ALA A 104 2.80 2.13 1.21
C ALA A 104 3.30 1.97 2.66
N LEU A 105 2.38 2.00 3.63
CA LEU A 105 2.69 1.82 5.06
C LEU A 105 3.27 0.43 5.36
N THR A 106 3.09 -0.55 4.46
CA THR A 106 3.64 -1.89 4.62
C THR A 106 5.08 -2.02 4.11
N LEU A 107 5.55 -1.10 3.26
CA LEU A 107 6.83 -1.21 2.53
C LEU A 107 8.02 -1.28 3.48
N ASN A 108 8.06 -0.43 4.50
CA ASN A 108 9.11 -0.47 5.53
C ASN A 108 8.88 -1.53 6.62
N GLY A 109 7.65 -2.06 6.71
CA GLY A 109 7.25 -3.04 7.72
C GLY A 109 7.18 -4.45 7.15
N ALA A 110 5.95 -4.93 6.95
CA ALA A 110 5.67 -6.29 6.51
C ALA A 110 6.31 -6.67 5.15
N MET A 111 6.63 -5.68 4.31
CA MET A 111 7.27 -5.87 3.01
C MET A 111 8.76 -5.47 2.98
N GLY A 112 9.37 -5.13 4.12
CA GLY A 112 10.78 -4.70 4.14
C GLY A 112 11.77 -5.76 3.64
N TRP A 113 11.36 -7.03 3.62
CA TRP A 113 12.14 -8.13 3.04
C TRP A 113 12.22 -8.12 1.50
N LEU A 114 11.42 -7.28 0.83
CA LEU A 114 11.47 -7.05 -0.62
C LEU A 114 12.51 -6.01 -1.04
N HIS A 115 13.11 -5.27 -0.09
CA HIS A 115 14.16 -4.30 -0.36
C HIS A 115 15.31 -4.93 -1.16
N GLY A 116 15.70 -4.27 -2.26
CA GLY A 116 16.69 -4.80 -3.21
C GLY A 116 16.24 -5.98 -4.09
N ARG A 117 15.01 -6.51 -3.94
CA ARG A 117 14.48 -7.67 -4.67
C ARG A 117 13.41 -7.29 -5.71
N TYR A 118 13.74 -6.38 -6.61
CA TYR A 118 12.77 -5.74 -7.52
C TYR A 118 12.05 -6.71 -8.46
N LEU A 119 12.71 -7.77 -8.96
CA LEU A 119 12.03 -8.76 -9.82
C LEU A 119 10.97 -9.56 -9.06
N LEU A 120 11.26 -9.91 -7.80
CA LEU A 120 10.27 -10.56 -6.94
C LEU A 120 9.12 -9.62 -6.59
N ALA A 121 9.43 -8.35 -6.31
CA ALA A 121 8.44 -7.30 -6.09
C ALA A 121 7.52 -7.13 -7.32
N ALA A 122 8.08 -7.17 -8.53
CA ALA A 122 7.30 -7.15 -9.78
C ALA A 122 6.38 -8.37 -9.91
N GLY A 123 6.88 -9.58 -9.66
CA GLY A 123 6.08 -10.80 -9.71
C GLY A 123 4.94 -10.82 -8.69
N LEU A 124 5.21 -10.39 -7.45
CA LEU A 124 4.18 -10.27 -6.42
C LEU A 124 3.16 -9.18 -6.76
N GLY A 125 3.59 -8.06 -7.33
CA GLY A 125 2.68 -7.02 -7.83
C GLY A 125 1.78 -7.54 -8.95
N ALA A 126 2.34 -8.25 -9.92
CA ALA A 126 1.61 -8.82 -11.05
C ALA A 126 0.48 -9.77 -10.63
N ILE A 127 0.62 -10.43 -9.48
CA ILE A 127 -0.36 -11.38 -8.94
C ILE A 127 -1.28 -10.68 -7.94
N GLY A 128 -0.70 -10.05 -6.92
CA GLY A 128 -1.41 -9.43 -5.81
C GLY A 128 -2.27 -8.24 -6.24
N GLY A 129 -1.80 -7.45 -7.20
CA GLY A 129 -2.54 -6.33 -7.78
C GLY A 129 -3.89 -6.77 -8.34
N PRO A 130 -3.94 -7.59 -9.41
CA PRO A 130 -5.20 -8.10 -9.94
C PRO A 130 -6.09 -8.79 -8.91
N MET A 131 -5.51 -9.57 -7.98
CA MET A 131 -6.29 -10.23 -6.92
C MET A 131 -7.03 -9.24 -6.01
N ALA A 132 -6.42 -8.10 -5.69
CA ALA A 132 -7.07 -7.04 -4.92
C ALA A 132 -8.29 -6.45 -5.67
N TYR A 133 -8.18 -6.28 -6.99
CA TYR A 133 -9.28 -5.76 -7.82
C TYR A 133 -10.38 -6.81 -8.02
N VAL A 134 -10.04 -8.09 -8.14
CA VAL A 134 -11.02 -9.18 -8.12
C VAL A 134 -11.86 -9.13 -6.83
N ALA A 135 -11.22 -8.92 -5.68
CA ALA A 135 -11.94 -8.76 -4.41
C ALA A 135 -12.85 -7.53 -4.42
N GLY A 136 -12.36 -6.39 -4.92
CA GLY A 136 -13.16 -5.17 -5.08
C GLY A 136 -14.39 -5.37 -5.95
N VAL A 137 -14.25 -6.05 -7.10
CA VAL A 137 -15.38 -6.37 -7.98
C VAL A 137 -16.38 -7.30 -7.30
N LYS A 138 -15.91 -8.35 -6.61
CA LYS A 138 -16.78 -9.28 -5.87
C LYS A 138 -17.53 -8.62 -4.71
N LEU A 139 -16.94 -7.60 -4.09
CA LEU A 139 -17.55 -6.81 -3.02
C LEU A 139 -18.40 -5.64 -3.56
N GLY A 140 -18.55 -5.53 -4.88
CA GLY A 140 -19.35 -4.47 -5.51
C GLY A 140 -18.71 -3.09 -5.45
N ALA A 141 -17.42 -2.97 -5.12
CA ALA A 141 -16.69 -1.70 -5.07
C ALA A 141 -16.27 -1.18 -6.46
N ALA A 142 -16.17 -2.09 -7.44
CA ALA A 142 -15.82 -1.78 -8.82
C ALA A 142 -16.55 -2.69 -9.80
N ALA A 143 -16.63 -2.27 -11.06
CA ALA A 143 -17.15 -3.03 -12.18
C ALA A 143 -16.13 -3.04 -13.33
N LEU A 144 -16.03 -4.18 -14.02
CA LEU A 144 -15.24 -4.29 -15.23
C LEU A 144 -16.05 -3.74 -16.41
N LEU A 145 -15.43 -2.87 -17.21
CA LEU A 145 -16.04 -2.30 -18.41
C LEU A 145 -15.56 -2.97 -19.71
N ALA A 146 -14.52 -3.80 -19.61
CA ALA A 146 -13.99 -4.62 -20.68
C ALA A 146 -13.87 -6.09 -20.24
N SER A 147 -13.42 -6.97 -21.14
CA SER A 147 -13.23 -8.40 -20.80
C SER A 147 -12.27 -8.57 -19.61
N SER A 148 -12.57 -9.55 -18.75
CA SER A 148 -11.78 -9.81 -17.54
C SER A 148 -10.31 -10.06 -17.83
N THR A 149 -9.99 -10.78 -18.92
CA THR A 149 -8.62 -11.02 -19.37
C THR A 149 -7.88 -9.72 -19.67
N VAL A 150 -8.52 -8.78 -20.38
CA VAL A 150 -7.89 -7.49 -20.72
C VAL A 150 -7.67 -6.66 -19.46
N VAL A 151 -8.68 -6.52 -18.61
CA VAL A 151 -8.58 -5.68 -17.41
C VAL A 151 -7.58 -6.24 -16.42
N TYR A 152 -7.65 -7.54 -16.10
CA TYR A 152 -6.74 -8.16 -15.14
C TYR A 152 -5.32 -8.31 -15.71
N GLY A 153 -5.17 -8.51 -17.03
CA GLY A 153 -3.86 -8.48 -17.70
C GLY A 153 -3.22 -7.09 -17.62
N ALA A 154 -3.99 -6.03 -17.89
CA ALA A 154 -3.52 -4.65 -17.74
C ALA A 154 -3.14 -4.35 -16.28
N LEU A 155 -3.96 -4.78 -15.31
CA LEU A 155 -3.67 -4.60 -13.88
C LEU A 155 -2.39 -5.33 -13.49
N ALA A 156 -2.16 -6.53 -14.01
CA ALA A 156 -0.93 -7.29 -13.74
C ALA A 156 0.30 -6.50 -14.22
N VAL A 157 0.25 -5.93 -15.43
CA VAL A 157 1.34 -5.10 -15.97
C VAL A 157 1.54 -3.83 -15.14
N ALA A 158 0.46 -3.12 -14.81
CA ALA A 158 0.53 -1.89 -14.04
C ALA A 158 1.15 -2.12 -12.65
N TRP A 159 0.68 -3.14 -11.93
CA TRP A 159 1.20 -3.47 -10.61
C TRP A 159 2.59 -4.11 -10.64
N ALA A 160 2.94 -4.84 -11.70
CA ALA A 160 4.30 -5.33 -11.92
C ALA A 160 5.32 -4.19 -12.07
N GLY A 161 4.92 -3.02 -12.55
CA GLY A 161 5.75 -1.82 -12.59
C GLY A 161 5.67 -1.00 -11.30
N ALA A 162 4.47 -0.81 -10.75
CA ALA A 162 4.24 0.05 -9.59
C ALA A 162 4.92 -0.48 -8.32
N VAL A 163 4.82 -1.77 -8.03
CA VAL A 163 5.39 -2.35 -6.81
C VAL A 163 6.92 -2.24 -6.74
N PRO A 164 7.71 -2.67 -7.76
CA PRO A 164 9.16 -2.49 -7.71
C PRO A 164 9.57 -1.01 -7.72
N LEU A 165 8.82 -0.13 -8.38
CA LEU A 165 9.05 1.32 -8.31
C LEU A 165 8.92 1.80 -6.86
N LEU A 166 7.83 1.44 -6.16
CA LEU A 166 7.61 1.84 -4.78
C LEU A 166 8.68 1.27 -3.85
N VAL A 167 9.04 -0.01 -3.99
CA VAL A 167 10.14 -0.64 -3.24
C VAL A 167 11.47 0.08 -3.50
N TRP A 168 11.77 0.43 -4.76
CA TRP A 168 12.97 1.18 -5.11
C TRP A 168 12.99 2.58 -4.48
N VAL A 169 11.86 3.30 -4.51
CA VAL A 169 11.75 4.61 -3.82
C VAL A 169 12.00 4.43 -2.32
N THR A 170 11.41 3.41 -1.71
CA THR A 170 11.66 3.06 -0.30
C THR A 170 13.13 2.85 0.00
N ASP A 171 13.82 2.05 -0.81
CA ASP A 171 15.27 1.84 -0.66
C ASP A 171 16.05 3.16 -0.78
N ARG A 172 15.69 4.04 -1.72
CA ARG A 172 16.36 5.33 -1.92
C ARG A 172 16.15 6.29 -0.76
N VAL A 173 14.92 6.40 -0.27
CA VAL A 173 14.57 7.30 0.83
C VAL A 173 15.18 6.79 2.15
N ASN A 174 15.15 5.49 2.40
CA ASN A 174 15.80 4.87 3.56
C ASN A 174 17.32 5.04 3.54
N ARG A 175 17.97 5.00 2.37
CA ARG A 175 19.42 5.32 2.29
C ARG A 175 19.73 6.76 2.68
N ARG A 176 18.79 7.68 2.44
CA ARG A 176 18.96 9.10 2.81
C ARG A 176 18.70 9.33 4.31
N TRP A 177 17.81 8.56 4.91
CA TRP A 177 17.51 8.55 6.34
C TRP A 177 17.55 7.11 6.88
N PRO A 178 18.75 6.56 7.15
CA PRO A 178 18.89 5.19 7.60
C PRO A 178 18.18 4.97 8.94
N PRO A 179 17.56 3.80 9.15
CA PRO A 179 17.08 3.41 10.47
C PRO A 179 18.26 3.29 11.44
N PRO A 180 18.03 3.34 12.77
CA PRO A 180 19.08 3.24 13.77
C PRO A 180 19.71 1.86 13.63
N GLU A 181 21.03 1.79 13.80
CA GLU A 181 21.70 0.50 13.89
C GLU A 181 21.14 -0.29 15.08
N PRO A 182 20.89 -1.60 14.95
CA PRO A 182 20.57 -2.44 16.09
C PRO A 182 21.72 -2.36 17.11
N GLU A 183 21.41 -2.05 18.37
CA GLU A 183 22.37 -1.83 19.47
C GLU A 183 23.39 -2.98 19.68
N GLY A 184 23.14 -4.17 19.11
CA GLY A 184 23.97 -5.36 19.24
C GLY A 184 25.35 -5.34 18.55
N HIS A 185 25.64 -4.38 17.67
CA HIS A 185 26.97 -4.29 17.03
C HIS A 185 28.01 -3.49 17.84
N GLN A 186 27.58 -2.63 18.77
CA GLN A 186 28.51 -1.82 19.58
C GLN A 186 29.12 -2.61 20.74
N LEU A 187 28.40 -3.58 21.31
CA LEU A 187 28.90 -4.44 22.39
C LEU A 187 30.02 -5.39 21.93
N ARG A 188 30.08 -5.73 20.64
CA ARG A 188 31.14 -6.59 20.08
C ARG A 188 32.42 -5.84 19.71
N ALA A 189 32.34 -4.53 19.50
CA ALA A 189 33.50 -3.69 19.19
C ALA A 189 34.24 -3.19 20.45
N GLY A 190 33.56 -3.11 21.60
CA GLY A 190 34.14 -2.65 22.87
C GLY A 190 34.70 -3.74 23.79
N ALA A 191 34.43 -5.03 23.51
CA ALA A 191 34.84 -6.15 24.36
C ALA A 191 36.14 -6.85 23.91
N GLY A 192 36.85 -6.27 22.94
CA GLY A 192 38.09 -6.82 22.36
C GLY A 192 39.33 -5.95 22.55
N GLY A 193 39.32 -5.00 23.48
CA GLY A 193 40.44 -4.11 23.81
C GLY A 193 41.01 -4.38 25.19
#